data_AF-A0A3N1XI90-F1
#
_entry.id   AF-A0A3N1XI90-F1
#
_cell.length_a   1.000
_cell.length_b   1.000
_cell.length_c   1.000
_cell.angle_alpha   90.00
_cell.angle_beta   90.00
_cell.angle_gamma   90.00
#
_symmetry.space_group_name_H-M   'P 1'
#
loop_
_entity.id
_entity.type
_entity.pdbx_description
1 polymer ?
#
loop_
_entity_poly.entity_id
_entity_poly.type
_entity_poly.pdbx_seq_one_letter_code
_entity_poly.pdbx_strand_id
1 'polypeptide(L)' 'MTRLRIFWLGCLLLAAASQLAYHFIDPPTLDNQGMLHEQFGLIPLGLLLTGLGLVALVVDGIGALKAWRRRSRRA' A
#
# COMPACT_ATOMS: atom_id res chain seq x y z
N MET A 1 -3.47 -10.07 16.97
CA MET A 1 -2.94 -8.83 16.37
C MET A 1 -1.74 -9.07 15.45
N THR A 2 -0.81 -9.97 15.76
CA THR A 2 0.40 -10.26 14.95
C THR A 2 0.12 -10.80 13.55
N ARG A 3 -0.85 -11.72 13.37
CA ARG A 3 -1.19 -12.28 12.03
C ARG A 3 -1.72 -11.22 11.05
N LEU A 4 -2.53 -10.30 11.55
CA LEU A 4 -3.08 -9.19 10.76
C LEU A 4 -1.97 -8.22 10.33
N ARG A 5 -1.02 -7.90 11.21
CA ARG A 5 0.13 -7.03 10.89
C ARG A 5 1.07 -7.66 9.85
N ILE A 6 1.30 -8.97 9.92
CA ILE A 6 2.09 -9.70 8.92
C ILE A 6 1.40 -9.64 7.55
N PHE A 7 0.08 -9.83 7.50
CA PHE A 7 -0.70 -9.70 6.27
C PHE A 7 -0.56 -8.31 5.65
N TRP A 8 -0.71 -7.25 6.45
CA TRP A 8 -0.57 -5.87 5.95
C TRP A 8 0.84 -5.52 5.49
N LEU A 9 1.87 -5.99 6.20
CA LEU A 9 3.26 -5.85 5.77
C LEU A 9 3.51 -6.57 4.45
N GLY A 10 2.92 -7.76 4.27
CA GLY A 10 2.93 -8.49 3.01
C GLY A 10 2.29 -7.69 1.87
N CYS A 11 1.11 -7.09 2.09
CA CYS A 11 0.47 -6.23 1.10
C CYS A 11 1.31 -5.01 0.74
N LEU A 12 1.96 -4.36 1.71
CA LEU A 12 2.85 -3.22 1.49
C LEU A 12 4.09 -3.60 0.67
N LEU A 13 4.72 -4.73 1.02
CA LEU A 13 5.87 -5.25 0.27
C LEU A 13 5.48 -5.61 -1.17
N LEU A 14 4.30 -6.21 -1.36
CA LEU A 14 3.79 -6.55 -2.68
C LEU A 14 3.47 -5.27 -3.50
N ALA A 15 2.93 -4.23 -2.86
CA ALA A 15 2.71 -2.93 -3.50
C ALA A 15 4.02 -2.32 -3.99
N ALA A 16 5.03 -2.27 -3.11
CA ALA A 16 6.35 -1.74 -3.42
C ALA A 16 7.04 -2.55 -4.53
N ALA A 17 6.96 -3.89 -4.48
CA ALA A 17 7.49 -4.76 -5.50
C ALA A 17 6.79 -4.54 -6.86
N SER A 18 5.48 -4.32 -6.87
CA SER A 18 4.71 -4.02 -8.09
C SER A 18 5.13 -2.69 -8.72
N GLN A 19 5.32 -1.64 -7.90
CA GLN A 19 5.81 -0.34 -8.35
C GLN A 19 7.25 -0.39 -8.84
N LEU A 20 8.10 -1.17 -8.17
CA LEU A 20 9.49 -1.38 -8.59
C LEU A 20 9.53 -2.14 -9.92
N ALA A 21 8.76 -3.21 -10.05
CA ALA A 21 8.64 -3.99 -11.28
C ALA A 21 8.16 -3.12 -12.45
N TYR A 22 7.22 -2.21 -12.21
CA TYR A 22 6.79 -1.23 -13.20
C TYR A 22 7.90 -0.28 -13.66
N HIS A 23 8.84 0.11 -12.79
CA HIS A 23 10.00 0.91 -13.19
C HIS A 23 11.03 0.13 -14.03
N PHE A 24 11.03 -1.20 -13.94
CA PHE A 24 11.96 -2.08 -14.66
C PHE A 24 11.36 -2.68 -15.94
N ILE A 25 10.05 -2.83 -16.00
CA ILE A 25 9.31 -3.23 -17.21
C ILE A 25 9.13 -1.97 -18.06
N ASP A 26 9.36 -2.10 -19.36
CA ASP A 26 9.40 -1.03 -20.36
C ASP A 26 8.49 0.19 -20.10
N PRO A 27 8.94 1.41 -20.48
CA PRO A 27 8.16 2.62 -20.24
C PRO A 27 6.74 2.46 -20.81
N PRO A 28 5.70 2.82 -20.04
CA PRO A 28 4.33 2.71 -20.51
C PRO A 28 4.17 3.48 -21.81
N THR A 29 3.84 2.78 -22.89
CA THR A 29 3.44 3.46 -24.12
C THR A 29 2.01 3.93 -23.94
N LEU A 30 1.86 5.23 -23.65
CA LEU A 30 0.60 5.92 -23.87
C LEU A 30 0.29 5.80 -25.36
N ASP A 31 -0.90 5.32 -25.69
CA ASP A 31 -1.34 5.37 -27.07
C ASP A 31 -1.66 6.81 -27.49
N ASN A 32 -1.90 7.02 -28.78
CA ASN A 32 -2.24 8.33 -29.34
C ASN A 32 -3.56 8.90 -28.80
N GLN A 33 -4.32 8.13 -28.01
CA GLN A 33 -5.57 8.54 -27.35
C GLN A 33 -5.35 8.84 -25.86
N GLY A 34 -4.11 8.77 -25.38
CA GLY A 34 -3.75 9.01 -23.97
C GLY A 34 -4.15 7.87 -23.04
N MET A 35 -4.48 6.69 -23.58
CA MET A 35 -4.78 5.50 -22.77
C MET A 35 -3.49 4.76 -22.44
N LEU A 36 -3.42 4.33 -21.19
CA LEU A 36 -2.30 3.57 -20.65
C LEU A 36 -2.50 2.09 -20.99
N HIS A 37 -1.74 1.60 -21.98
CA HIS A 37 -1.73 0.18 -22.30
C HIS A 37 -0.65 -0.53 -21.49
N GLU A 38 -1.05 -1.14 -20.37
CA GLU A 38 -0.18 -1.93 -19.52
C GLU A 38 -0.39 -3.42 -19.82
N GLN A 39 0.66 -4.17 -20.16
CA GLN A 39 0.53 -5.62 -20.42
C GLN A 39 0.12 -6.44 -19.19
N PHE A 40 0.45 -5.96 -17.99
CA PHE A 40 0.34 -6.74 -16.76
C PHE A 40 -0.57 -6.11 -15.70
N GLY A 41 -1.17 -4.94 -15.97
CA GLY A 41 -2.04 -4.22 -15.02
C GLY A 41 -1.36 -3.89 -13.67
N LEU A 42 -0.05 -3.70 -13.69
CA LEU A 42 0.78 -3.49 -12.50
C LEU A 42 0.47 -2.18 -11.77
N ILE A 43 0.08 -1.13 -12.50
CA ILE A 43 -0.22 0.18 -11.92
C ILE A 43 -1.55 0.15 -11.16
N PRO A 44 -2.69 -0.31 -11.72
CA PRO A 44 -3.92 -0.40 -10.95
C PRO A 44 -3.79 -1.36 -9.77
N LEU A 45 -3.02 -2.45 -9.90
CA LEU A 45 -2.74 -3.36 -8.79
C LEU A 45 -1.88 -2.71 -7.70
N GLY A 46 -0.83 -1.98 -8.08
CA GLY A 46 0.03 -1.23 -7.17
C GLY A 46 -0.74 -0.15 -6.41
N LEU A 47 -1.63 0.57 -7.09
CA LEU A 47 -2.51 1.57 -6.47
C LEU A 47 -3.49 0.93 -5.47
N LEU A 48 -4.09 -0.22 -5.81
CA LEU A 48 -4.97 -0.97 -4.92
C LEU A 48 -4.25 -1.43 -3.65
N LEU A 49 -3.06 -2.03 -3.80
CA LEU A 49 -2.26 -2.52 -2.69
C LEU A 49 -1.73 -1.39 -1.82
N THR A 50 -1.34 -0.26 -2.42
CA THR A 50 -0.93 0.94 -1.70
C THR A 50 -2.08 1.52 -0.89
N GLY A 51 -3.28 1.62 -1.48
CA GLY A 51 -4.49 2.07 -0.79
C GLY A 51 -4.82 1.18 0.42
N LEU A 52 -4.76 -0.14 0.25
CA LEU A 52 -4.95 -1.11 1.33
C LEU A 52 -3.91 -0.94 2.45
N GLY A 53 -2.63 -0.79 2.09
CA GLY A 53 -1.55 -0.56 3.05
C GLY A 53 -1.73 0.73 3.84
N LEU A 54 -2.21 1.80 3.19
CA LEU A 54 -2.44 3.09 3.83
C LEU A 54 -3.59 3.03 4.84
N VAL A 55 -4.69 2.36 4.50
CA VAL A 55 -5.82 2.12 5.42
C VAL A 55 -5.36 1.36 6.66
N ALA A 56 -4.51 0.36 6.49
CA ALA A 56 -3.94 -0.40 7.61
C ALA A 56 -3.10 0.46 8.54
N LEU A 57 -2.25 1.33 7.97
CA LEU A 57 -1.41 2.27 8.71
C LEU A 57 -2.26 3.24 9.54
N VAL A 58 -3.37 3.73 8.98
CA VAL A 58 -4.31 4.60 9.69
C VAL A 58 -4.98 3.85 10.85
N VAL A 59 -5.43 2.62 10.64
CA VAL A 59 -6.07 1.80 11.68
C VAL A 59 -5.09 1.51 12.84
N ASP A 60 -3.86 1.10 12.52
CA ASP A 60 -2.82 0.86 13.52
C ASP A 60 -2.41 2.16 14.23
N GLY A 61 -2.30 3.27 13.50
CA GLY A 61 -2.00 4.60 14.07
C GLY A 61 -3.06 5.08 15.06
N ILE A 62 -4.35 4.91 14.73
CA ILE A 62 -5.46 5.24 15.65
C ILE A 62 -5.42 4.33 16.89
N GLY A 63 -5.12 3.04 16.71
CA GLY A 63 -4.96 2.09 17.81
C GLY A 63 -3.82 2.49 18.76
N ALA A 64 -2.66 2.84 18.20
CA ALA A 64 -1.49 3.31 18.95
C ALA A 64 -1.79 4.63 19.67
N LEU A 65 -2.47 5.58 19.02
CA LEU A 65 -2.86 6.86 19.61
C LEU A 65 -3.83 6.69 20.78
N LYS A 66 -4.83 5.80 20.65
CA LYS A 66 -5.75 5.44 21.74
C LYS A 66 -5.03 4.75 22.90
N ALA A 67 -4.02 3.92 22.63
CA ALA A 67 -3.21 3.27 23.66
C ALA A 67 -2.33 4.29 24.40
N TRP A 68 -1.74 5.23 23.68
CA TRP A 68 -0.94 6.32 24.24
C TRP A 68 -1.78 7.25 25.14
N ARG A 69 -2.95 7.70 24.67
CA ARG A 69 -3.89 8.51 25.49
C ARG A 69 -4.33 7.81 26.78
N ARG A 70 -4.51 6.49 26.76
CA ARG A 70 -4.88 5.72 27.96
C ARG A 70 -3.74 5.62 28.98
N ARG A 71 -2.49 5.61 28.53
CA ARG A 71 -1.30 5.67 29.40
C ARG A 71 -1.13 7.05 30.01
N SER A 72 -1.25 8.10 29.20
CA SER A 72 -1.10 9.50 29.67
C SER A 72 -2.20 9.97 30.62
N ARG A 73 -3.33 9.25 30.74
CA ARG A 73 -4.38 9.52 31.74
C ARG A 73 -4.18 8.77 33.07
N ARG A 74 -3.25 7.81 33.12
CA ARG A 74 -2.94 7.02 34.33
C ARG A 74 -1.63 7.45 34.99
N ALA A 75 -0.85 8.32 34.34
CA ALA A 75 0.28 9.04 34.92
C ALA A 75 -0.20 10.43 35.34
#